data_AF-A0A4Q7PFG8-F1
#
_entry.id   AF-A0A4Q7PFG8-F1
#
_cell.length_a   1.000
_cell.length_b   1.000
_cell.length_c   1.000
_cell.angle_alpha   90.00
_cell.angle_beta   90.00
_cell.angle_gamma   90.00
#
_symmetry.space_group_name_H-M   'P 1'
#
loop_
_entity.id
_entity.type
_entity.pdbx_description
1 polymer ?
#
loop_
_entity_poly.entity_id
_entity_poly.type
_entity_poly.pdbx_seq_one_letter_code
_entity_poly.pdbx_strand_id
1 'polypeptide(L)'
;MSEYKSILSSSCPMPKLDFEIITMGHGSGGLLTHKLLDAGVFDVLSNEYLDKQHDGAVFEVTPGKMAFTTDSYVVSPIFFPGGNIGELAINGTVNDLCMCGAKAAFISLSFIIEEGLRVSDFWEILLHIKQAADHAGVKIVTGDTKVVERGKGDKIL
;
A
#
# COMPACT_ATOMS: atom_id res chain seq x y z
N MET A 1 5.64 11.29 -25.69
CA MET A 1 4.29 10.84 -26.12
C MET A 1 4.32 9.86 -27.30
N SER A 2 5.42 9.73 -28.06
CA SER A 2 5.54 8.77 -29.18
C SER A 2 5.86 7.33 -28.74
N GLU A 3 6.76 7.15 -27.76
CA GLU A 3 7.20 5.82 -27.30
C GLU A 3 6.14 5.02 -26.52
N TYR A 4 5.28 5.67 -25.73
CA TYR A 4 4.23 4.97 -24.96
C TYR A 4 3.21 4.23 -25.86
N LYS A 5 2.92 4.78 -27.05
CA LYS A 5 2.05 4.12 -28.03
C LYS A 5 2.69 2.87 -28.65
N SER A 6 4.03 2.82 -28.71
CA SER A 6 4.79 1.70 -29.27
C SER A 6 4.84 0.48 -28.35
N ILE A 7 4.71 0.65 -27.03
CA ILE A 7 4.72 -0.46 -26.07
C ILE A 7 3.35 -1.17 -26.08
N LEU A 8 2.26 -0.40 -26.13
CA LEU A 8 0.89 -0.92 -26.19
C LEU A 8 0.57 -1.70 -27.47
N SER A 9 1.32 -1.47 -28.56
CA SER A 9 1.07 -2.14 -29.84
C SER A 9 1.84 -3.45 -30.04
N SER A 10 2.82 -3.78 -29.18
CA SER A 10 3.92 -4.66 -29.63
C SER A 10 4.13 -5.96 -28.88
N SER A 11 3.41 -6.32 -27.80
CA SER A 11 3.45 -7.73 -27.34
C SER A 11 2.35 -8.24 -26.41
N CYS A 12 1.33 -7.45 -26.03
CA CYS A 12 0.24 -7.99 -25.21
C CYS A 12 -1.07 -7.23 -25.52
N PRO A 13 -2.13 -7.91 -26.00
CA PRO A 13 -3.43 -7.26 -26.12
C PRO A 13 -3.90 -6.82 -24.73
N MET A 14 -4.33 -5.57 -24.60
CA MET A 14 -4.95 -5.09 -23.36
C MET A 14 -6.08 -6.06 -22.96
N PRO A 15 -6.18 -6.41 -21.68
CA PRO A 15 -7.17 -7.37 -21.25
C PRO A 15 -8.58 -6.84 -21.45
N LYS A 16 -9.48 -7.74 -21.84
CA LYS A 16 -10.90 -7.41 -22.03
C LYS A 16 -11.60 -7.40 -20.68
N LEU A 17 -11.84 -6.21 -20.16
CA LEU A 17 -12.62 -5.97 -18.94
C LEU A 17 -14.08 -5.67 -19.28
N ASP A 18 -14.99 -6.02 -18.38
CA ASP A 18 -16.42 -5.70 -18.44
C ASP A 18 -16.74 -4.26 -17.98
N PHE A 19 -15.72 -3.49 -17.61
CA PHE A 19 -15.81 -2.09 -17.17
C PHE A 19 -14.77 -1.21 -17.88
N GLU A 20 -15.14 0.05 -18.12
CA GLU A 20 -14.27 1.05 -18.76
C GLU A 20 -13.64 2.03 -17.76
N ILE A 21 -14.20 2.15 -16.55
CA ILE A 21 -13.82 3.15 -15.55
C ILE A 21 -13.54 2.47 -14.21
N ILE A 22 -12.44 2.86 -13.56
CA ILE A 22 -12.14 2.45 -12.19
C ILE A 22 -13.08 3.18 -11.22
N THR A 23 -13.90 2.41 -10.54
CA THR A 23 -14.77 2.84 -9.44
C THR A 23 -14.26 2.38 -8.08
N MET A 24 -14.85 2.91 -7.00
CA MET A 24 -14.56 2.50 -5.61
C MET A 24 -14.68 0.99 -5.38
N GLY A 25 -15.54 0.29 -6.14
CA GLY A 25 -15.70 -1.16 -6.01
C GLY A 25 -14.41 -1.94 -6.28
N HIS A 26 -13.52 -1.42 -7.14
CA HIS A 26 -12.25 -2.07 -7.46
C HIS A 26 -11.17 -1.89 -6.38
N GLY A 27 -11.39 -1.03 -5.37
CA GLY A 27 -10.52 -0.85 -4.21
C GLY A 27 -11.02 -1.51 -2.93
N SER A 28 -12.08 -2.33 -3.01
CA SER A 28 -12.76 -2.89 -1.83
C SER A 28 -12.12 -4.15 -1.25
N GLY A 29 -11.14 -4.74 -1.93
CA GLY A 29 -10.56 -6.05 -1.57
C GLY A 29 -11.48 -7.24 -1.90
N GLY A 30 -12.60 -7.00 -2.59
CA GLY A 30 -13.57 -8.03 -2.96
C GLY A 30 -13.45 -8.52 -4.41
N LEU A 31 -14.53 -9.10 -4.91
CA LEU A 31 -14.59 -9.69 -6.27
C LEU A 31 -14.14 -8.74 -7.38
N LEU A 32 -14.52 -7.46 -7.31
CA LEU A 32 -14.14 -6.47 -8.33
C LEU A 32 -12.65 -6.11 -8.28
N THR A 33 -12.04 -6.11 -7.09
CA THR A 33 -10.60 -5.93 -6.93
C THR A 33 -9.86 -7.10 -7.56
N HIS A 34 -10.23 -8.34 -7.22
CA HIS A 34 -9.62 -9.54 -7.82
C HIS A 34 -9.76 -9.55 -9.34
N LYS A 35 -10.97 -9.28 -9.87
CA LYS A 35 -11.19 -9.19 -11.32
C LYS A 35 -10.28 -8.16 -11.99
N LEU A 36 -10.09 -6.98 -11.40
CA LEU A 36 -9.21 -5.95 -11.96
C LEU A 36 -7.75 -6.43 -11.99
N LEU A 37 -7.27 -7.04 -10.92
CA LEU A 37 -5.89 -7.48 -10.80
C LEU A 37 -5.59 -8.68 -11.73
N ASP A 38 -6.47 -9.69 -11.69
CA ASP A 38 -6.39 -10.91 -12.50
C ASP A 38 -6.54 -10.64 -13.99
N ALA A 39 -7.27 -9.59 -14.37
CA ALA A 39 -7.44 -9.28 -15.77
C ALA A 39 -6.14 -8.88 -16.44
N GLY A 40 -5.16 -8.31 -15.74
CA GLY A 40 -3.87 -8.07 -16.39
C GLY A 40 -2.80 -7.36 -15.57
N VAL A 41 -3.08 -6.95 -14.33
CA VAL A 41 -2.01 -6.44 -13.46
C VAL A 41 -1.00 -7.55 -13.19
N PHE A 42 -1.48 -8.74 -12.83
CA PHE A 42 -0.61 -9.89 -12.60
C PHE A 42 0.07 -10.38 -13.88
N ASP A 43 -0.61 -10.41 -15.02
CA ASP A 43 0.01 -10.81 -16.28
C ASP A 43 1.15 -9.87 -16.71
N VAL A 44 0.94 -8.56 -16.59
CA VAL A 44 1.92 -7.55 -17.00
C VAL A 44 3.13 -7.52 -16.06
N LEU A 45 2.92 -7.78 -14.76
CA LEU A 45 3.96 -7.73 -13.73
C LEU A 45 4.45 -9.12 -13.29
N SER A 46 4.05 -10.18 -14.01
CA SER A 46 4.26 -11.58 -13.62
C SER A 46 5.73 -11.87 -13.34
N ASN A 47 5.95 -12.54 -12.22
CA ASN A 47 7.26 -13.04 -11.79
C ASN A 47 7.08 -14.07 -10.67
N GLU A 48 8.14 -14.83 -10.40
CA GLU A 48 8.14 -15.94 -9.43
C GLU A 48 7.72 -15.56 -7.99
N TYR A 49 7.74 -14.27 -7.63
CA TYR A 49 7.31 -13.77 -6.33
C TYR A 49 5.86 -13.30 -6.35
N LEU A 50 5.48 -12.46 -7.31
CA LEU A 50 4.14 -11.86 -7.38
C LEU A 50 3.06 -12.89 -7.72
N ASP A 51 3.37 -13.88 -8.55
CA ASP A 51 2.43 -14.91 -9.00
C ASP A 51 1.90 -15.80 -7.85
N LYS A 52 2.53 -15.73 -6.66
CA LYS A 52 2.06 -16.41 -5.45
C LYS A 52 0.85 -15.72 -4.82
N GLN A 53 0.67 -14.42 -5.04
CA GLN A 53 -0.47 -13.63 -4.54
C GLN A 53 -0.71 -13.77 -3.02
N HIS A 54 0.35 -13.78 -2.22
CA HIS A 54 0.28 -13.79 -0.74
C HIS A 54 0.32 -12.35 -0.18
N ASP A 55 0.17 -12.21 1.15
CA ASP A 55 0.27 -10.92 1.88
C ASP A 55 1.66 -10.24 1.77
N GLY A 56 2.64 -10.91 1.17
CA GLY A 56 3.97 -10.39 0.89
C GLY A 56 4.84 -11.37 0.10
N ALA A 57 5.96 -10.89 -0.40
CA ALA A 57 6.95 -11.70 -1.10
C ALA A 57 8.00 -12.24 -0.11
N VAL A 58 8.32 -13.53 -0.21
CA VAL A 58 9.40 -14.17 0.57
C VAL A 58 10.49 -14.66 -0.38
N PHE A 59 11.74 -14.27 -0.10
CA PHE A 59 12.89 -14.57 -0.95
C PHE A 59 14.17 -14.82 -0.14
N GLU A 60 15.10 -15.56 -0.74
CA GLU A 60 16.40 -15.89 -0.14
C GLU A 60 17.36 -14.70 -0.22
N VAL A 61 18.12 -14.48 0.85
CA VAL A 61 19.26 -13.56 0.88
C VAL A 61 20.45 -14.24 1.53
N THR A 62 21.66 -13.72 1.34
CA THR A 62 22.84 -14.33 1.96
C THR A 62 23.34 -13.47 3.14
N PRO A 63 23.26 -13.94 4.39
CA PRO A 63 22.57 -15.15 4.87
C PRO A 63 21.06 -14.94 5.17
N GLY A 64 20.23 -15.97 4.96
CA GLY A 64 18.85 -16.06 5.45
C GLY A 64 17.74 -15.84 4.43
N LYS A 65 16.56 -15.42 4.93
CA LYS A 65 15.38 -15.10 4.13
C LYS A 65 14.82 -13.75 4.55
N MET A 66 14.19 -13.05 3.62
CA MET A 66 13.45 -11.83 3.89
C MET A 66 12.01 -11.95 3.42
N ALA A 67 11.12 -11.25 4.11
CA ALA A 67 9.76 -10.98 3.67
C ALA A 67 9.65 -9.48 3.35
N PHE A 68 8.88 -9.16 2.32
CA PHE A 68 8.65 -7.79 1.86
C PHE A 68 7.19 -7.61 1.49
N THR A 69 6.56 -6.58 2.02
CA THR A 69 5.17 -6.24 1.78
C THR A 69 5.02 -4.72 1.69
N THR A 70 3.90 -4.27 1.14
CA THR A 70 3.51 -2.87 1.09
C THR A 70 2.00 -2.78 1.15
N ASP A 71 1.53 -1.70 1.77
CA ASP A 71 0.13 -1.40 1.88
C ASP A 71 -0.06 0.13 1.87
N SER A 72 -1.19 0.57 1.32
CA SER A 72 -1.60 1.97 1.36
C SER A 72 -2.89 2.09 2.16
N TYR A 73 -2.92 3.02 3.11
CA TYR A 73 -4.03 3.12 4.06
C TYR A 73 -4.90 4.32 3.72
N VAL A 74 -6.16 4.08 3.35
CA VAL A 74 -7.09 5.11 2.83
C VAL A 74 -8.39 5.18 3.64
N VAL A 75 -8.27 5.20 4.98
CA VAL A 75 -9.43 5.12 5.90
C VAL A 75 -10.07 6.48 6.18
N SER A 76 -11.40 6.50 6.18
CA SER A 76 -12.21 7.67 6.54
C SER A 76 -13.28 7.27 7.55
N PRO A 77 -13.36 7.92 8.73
CA PRO A 77 -12.52 9.02 9.19
C PRO A 77 -11.10 8.59 9.57
N ILE A 78 -10.12 9.51 9.48
CA ILE A 78 -8.71 9.26 9.85
C ILE A 78 -8.49 9.00 11.35
N PHE A 79 -9.44 9.39 12.19
CA PHE A 79 -9.55 9.01 13.61
C PHE A 79 -10.87 8.26 13.79
N PHE A 80 -10.81 7.08 14.40
CA PHE A 80 -11.95 6.19 14.54
C PHE A 80 -11.96 5.55 15.94
N PRO A 81 -13.09 4.96 16.38
CA PRO A 81 -13.13 4.24 17.65
C PRO A 81 -12.04 3.16 17.70
N GLY A 82 -11.09 3.31 18.61
CA GLY A 82 -10.00 2.34 18.81
C GLY A 82 -8.68 2.67 18.12
N GLY A 83 -8.56 3.78 17.39
CA GLY A 83 -7.26 4.17 16.82
C GLY A 83 -7.33 5.29 15.79
N ASN A 84 -6.25 5.43 15.03
CA ASN A 84 -6.19 6.33 13.88
C ASN A 84 -5.45 5.65 12.72
N ILE A 85 -5.47 6.30 11.57
CA ILE A 85 -4.82 5.83 10.34
C ILE A 85 -3.34 5.47 10.54
N GLY A 86 -2.62 6.19 11.41
CA GLY A 86 -1.21 5.95 11.68
C GLY A 86 -0.95 4.64 12.42
N GLU A 87 -1.74 4.36 13.46
CA GLU A 87 -1.69 3.08 14.16
C GLU A 87 -2.10 1.91 13.25
N LEU A 88 -3.15 2.11 12.44
CA LEU A 88 -3.56 1.14 11.43
C LEU A 88 -2.44 0.84 10.44
N ALA A 89 -1.73 1.86 9.96
CA ALA A 89 -0.68 1.71 8.97
C ALA A 89 0.47 0.84 9.49
N ILE A 90 0.90 1.07 10.74
CA ILE A 90 1.96 0.27 11.35
C ILE A 90 1.48 -1.15 11.63
N ASN A 91 0.32 -1.32 12.27
CA ASN A 91 -0.16 -2.63 12.66
C ASN A 91 -0.52 -3.50 11.45
N GLY A 92 -1.10 -2.94 10.39
CA GLY A 92 -1.39 -3.64 9.14
C GLY A 92 -0.11 -4.19 8.49
N THR A 93 0.88 -3.32 8.27
CA THR A 93 2.15 -3.73 7.65
C THR A 93 2.91 -4.75 8.50
N VAL A 94 2.87 -4.62 9.83
CA VAL A 94 3.45 -5.62 10.74
C VAL A 94 2.71 -6.95 10.63
N ASN A 95 1.38 -6.94 10.58
CA ASN A 95 0.58 -8.15 10.45
C ASN A 95 0.91 -8.90 9.15
N ASP A 96 1.01 -8.21 8.01
CA ASP A 96 1.34 -8.83 6.72
C ASP A 96 2.71 -9.53 6.75
N LEU A 97 3.72 -8.88 7.35
CA LEU A 97 5.03 -9.48 7.57
C LEU A 97 4.94 -10.72 8.48
N CYS A 98 4.14 -10.66 9.54
CA CYS A 98 3.91 -11.80 10.43
C CYS A 98 3.15 -12.95 9.74
N MET A 99 2.20 -12.65 8.85
CA MET A 99 1.49 -13.66 8.05
C MET A 99 2.43 -14.37 7.07
N CYS A 100 3.50 -13.69 6.63
CA CYS A 100 4.59 -14.30 5.88
C CYS A 100 5.54 -15.17 6.74
N GLY A 101 5.31 -15.26 8.05
CA GLY A 101 6.17 -15.96 9.00
C GLY A 101 7.47 -15.21 9.35
N ALA A 102 7.56 -13.92 9.01
CA ALA A 102 8.73 -13.10 9.28
C ALA A 102 8.63 -12.38 10.64
N LYS A 103 9.81 -12.07 11.19
CA LYS A 103 9.93 -11.10 12.27
C LYS A 103 10.04 -9.71 11.65
N ALA A 104 9.01 -8.88 11.79
CA ALA A 104 9.05 -7.50 11.34
C ALA A 104 10.20 -6.74 12.03
N ALA A 105 10.96 -5.96 11.26
CA ALA A 105 12.14 -5.25 11.76
C ALA A 105 12.18 -3.79 11.31
N PHE A 106 11.84 -3.54 10.03
CA PHE A 106 11.94 -2.24 9.40
C PHE A 106 10.70 -1.92 8.59
N ILE A 107 10.31 -0.65 8.59
CA ILE A 107 9.19 -0.12 7.81
C ILE A 107 9.66 1.16 7.11
N SER A 108 9.26 1.34 5.85
CA SER A 108 9.26 2.65 5.19
C SER A 108 7.91 3.33 5.42
N LEU A 109 7.90 4.62 5.70
CA LEU A 109 6.66 5.37 5.94
C LEU A 109 6.54 6.56 4.99
N SER A 110 5.53 6.53 4.13
CA SER A 110 5.23 7.63 3.20
C SER A 110 3.95 8.34 3.61
N PHE A 111 3.88 9.65 3.39
CA PHE A 111 2.68 10.44 3.61
C PHE A 111 2.25 11.18 2.34
N ILE A 112 0.97 11.07 1.99
CA ILE A 112 0.29 11.98 1.07
C ILE A 112 -0.71 12.80 1.89
N ILE A 113 -0.42 14.08 2.06
CA ILE A 113 -1.18 14.98 2.93
C ILE A 113 -2.01 15.93 2.08
N GLU A 114 -3.30 16.04 2.34
CA GLU A 114 -4.16 17.01 1.69
C GLU A 114 -3.98 18.41 2.28
N GLU A 115 -3.91 19.42 1.41
CA GLU A 115 -3.89 20.83 1.79
C GLU A 115 -5.07 21.18 2.72
N GLY A 116 -4.73 21.64 3.93
CA GLY A 116 -5.70 22.04 4.94
C GLY A 116 -5.86 21.06 6.09
N LEU A 117 -5.15 19.93 6.10
CA LEU A 117 -5.03 19.09 7.29
C LEU A 117 -4.51 19.92 8.47
N ARG A 118 -5.14 19.77 9.63
CA ARG A 118 -4.67 20.45 10.85
C ARG A 118 -3.33 19.85 11.26
N VAL A 119 -2.36 20.72 11.52
CA VAL A 119 -1.04 20.30 12.02
C VAL A 119 -1.15 19.51 13.33
N SER A 120 -2.12 19.83 14.19
CA SER A 120 -2.41 19.06 15.41
C SER A 120 -2.76 17.60 15.12
N ASP A 121 -3.59 17.37 14.10
CA ASP A 121 -4.05 16.03 13.72
C ASP A 121 -2.88 15.21 13.17
N PHE A 122 -2.02 15.84 12.36
CA PHE A 122 -0.79 15.22 11.88
C PHE A 122 0.14 14.81 13.02
N TRP A 123 0.34 15.67 14.01
CA TRP A 123 1.19 15.33 15.17
C TRP A 123 0.61 14.21 16.03
N GLU A 124 -0.71 14.18 16.24
CA GLU A 124 -1.37 13.09 16.96
C GLU A 124 -1.19 11.75 16.24
N ILE A 125 -1.37 11.73 14.92
CA ILE A 125 -1.12 10.56 14.08
C ILE A 125 0.34 10.11 14.20
N LEU A 126 1.30 11.03 14.13
CA LEU A 126 2.72 10.70 14.23
C LEU A 126 3.10 10.10 15.59
N LEU A 127 2.48 10.58 16.67
CA LEU A 127 2.68 10.01 18.02
C LEU A 127 2.14 8.57 18.09
N HIS A 128 0.98 8.29 17.50
CA HIS A 128 0.42 6.93 17.47
C HIS A 128 1.26 5.99 16.59
N ILE A 129 1.75 6.47 15.45
CA ILE A 129 2.72 5.74 14.61
C ILE A 129 3.93 5.32 15.44
N LYS A 130 4.53 6.28 16.17
CA LYS A 130 5.69 6.01 17.02
C LYS A 130 5.38 4.97 18.09
N GLN A 131 4.24 5.08 18.76
CA GLN A 131 3.82 4.15 19.80
C GLN A 131 3.60 2.74 19.25
N ALA A 132 2.90 2.61 18.12
CA ALA A 132 2.66 1.33 17.46
C ALA A 132 3.98 0.68 17.01
N ALA A 133 4.89 1.47 16.43
CA ALA A 133 6.20 0.98 15.98
C ALA A 133 7.05 0.48 17.17
N ASP A 134 7.07 1.23 18.27
CA ASP A 134 7.76 0.83 19.50
C ASP A 134 7.18 -0.47 20.07
N HIS A 135 5.86 -0.57 20.14
CA HIS A 135 5.18 -1.75 20.66
C HIS A 135 5.46 -2.99 19.81
N ALA A 136 5.45 -2.85 18.48
CA ALA A 136 5.80 -3.92 17.55
C ALA A 136 7.31 -4.22 17.50
N GLY A 137 8.15 -3.38 18.10
CA GLY A 137 9.61 -3.52 18.07
C GLY A 137 10.22 -3.28 16.67
N VAL A 138 9.54 -2.53 15.82
CA VAL A 138 9.97 -2.19 14.46
C VAL A 138 10.55 -0.78 14.40
N LYS A 139 11.41 -0.52 13.42
CA LYS A 139 11.95 0.82 13.16
C LYS A 139 11.44 1.38 11.85
N ILE A 140 10.98 2.62 11.87
CA ILE A 140 10.74 3.38 10.65
C ILE A 140 12.09 3.90 10.16
N VAL A 141 12.56 3.45 9.00
CA VAL A 141 13.96 3.66 8.55
C VAL A 141 14.10 4.56 7.32
N THR A 142 13.02 4.82 6.60
CA THR A 142 12.99 5.70 5.43
C THR A 142 11.55 6.17 5.19
N GLY A 143 11.38 7.17 4.34
CA GLY A 143 10.07 7.71 4.03
C GLY A 143 10.05 8.74 2.92
N ASP A 144 8.84 9.13 2.53
CA ASP A 144 8.57 10.25 1.63
C ASP A 144 7.43 11.10 2.17
N THR A 145 7.33 12.34 1.71
CA THR A 145 6.19 13.19 2.04
C THR A 145 5.82 14.03 0.82
N LYS A 146 4.52 14.07 0.53
CA LYS A 146 3.92 14.88 -0.52
C LYS A 146 2.68 15.58 0.01
N VAL A 147 2.43 16.77 -0.50
CA VAL A 147 1.20 17.52 -0.23
C VAL A 147 0.43 17.64 -1.55
N VAL A 148 -0.86 17.35 -1.51
CA VAL A 148 -1.77 17.46 -2.65
C VAL A 148 -2.78 18.58 -2.42
N GLU A 149 -3.31 19.13 -3.51
CA GLU A 149 -4.35 20.16 -3.46
C GLU A 149 -5.61 19.64 -2.75
N ARG A 150 -6.38 20.57 -2.17
CA ARG A 150 -7.69 20.26 -1.60
C ARG A 150 -8.61 19.58 -2.62
N GLY A 151 -9.26 18.50 -2.20
CA GLY A 151 -10.13 17.65 -3.02
C GLY A 151 -9.39 16.59 -3.83
N LYS A 152 -8.06 16.44 -3.65
CA LYS A 152 -7.24 15.43 -4.33
C LYS A 152 -6.76 14.30 -3.41
N GLY A 153 -7.05 14.39 -2.12
CA GLY A 153 -6.84 13.33 -1.13
C GLY A 153 -8.01 13.29 -0.15
N ASP A 154 -7.96 12.40 0.84
CA ASP A 154 -8.89 12.40 1.97
C ASP A 154 -8.10 12.64 3.26
N LYS A 155 -7.67 13.88 3.47
CA LYS A 155 -6.86 14.35 4.60
C LYS A 155 -5.41 13.82 4.64
N ILE A 156 -5.20 12.53 4.89
CA ILE A 156 -3.88 11.89 4.92
C ILE A 156 -3.99 10.44 4.48
N LEU A 157 -3.04 9.98 3.67
CA LEU A 157 -2.94 8.63 3.11
C LEU A 157 -1.50 8.12 3.24
#